data_AF-A0A409W2D7-F1
#
_entry.id   AF-A0A409W2D7-F1
#
_cell.length_a   1.000
_cell.length_b   1.000
_cell.length_c   1.000
_cell.angle_alpha   90.00
_cell.angle_beta   90.00
_cell.angle_gamma   90.00
#
_symmetry.space_group_name_H-M   'P 1'
#
loop_
_entity.id
_entity.type
_entity.pdbx_description
1 polymer ?
#
loop_
_entity_poly.entity_id
_entity_poly.type
_entity_poly.pdbx_seq_one_letter_code
_entity_poly.pdbx_strand_id
1 'polypeptide(L)'
;GVATSFQTSDLLSQDKFWHNELQHNELHRRLFGVSLELDETHSQDTRLDVQGLLPGHAYSVMRVHECRGKRFVIVRNPWGNSEWKGAWGDGSKEWTNEWLSALQELDHSFGDDGQFVMEYKDFLTVFSQIDRATIFDPSWSMSWHWLNIPPQPLSRLWVYGDIQFHISINRETSAVIVLSQMDSRYFRNLQNTEWHLDFVIHKVDTTPLSEPIATSGISLGSWRSVSCELNLQAGEYLVLPRIEAAYNFIIRKHNRVFNELTTAWAKVLPHDPPTDDQTGGDTQVPDTQGDKGPSEDTKEGGEENKKDKNTGDEAKSYPQVFTPDLLLGLRVYTQNGAVANVRGEVQY
;
A
#
# COMPACT_ATOMS: atom_id res chain seq x y z
N GLY A 1 -9.06 -4.52 15.33
CA GLY A 1 -8.15 -5.59 14.87
C GLY A 1 -7.05 -5.01 14.00
N VAL A 2 -6.19 -5.88 13.46
CA VAL A 2 -5.11 -5.56 12.51
C VAL A 2 -5.36 -6.35 11.24
N ALA A 3 -5.34 -5.68 10.09
CA ALA A 3 -5.62 -6.29 8.79
C ALA A 3 -4.33 -6.53 8.00
N THR A 4 -4.31 -7.64 7.26
CA THR A 4 -3.24 -8.05 6.34
C THR A 4 -3.88 -8.64 5.08
N SER A 5 -3.49 -8.13 3.92
CA SER A 5 -3.91 -8.63 2.61
C SER A 5 -2.79 -9.50 2.01
N PHE A 6 -3.14 -10.58 1.33
CA PHE A 6 -2.20 -11.42 0.56
C PHE A 6 -2.94 -12.13 -0.58
N GLN A 7 -2.22 -12.57 -1.61
CA GLN A 7 -2.83 -13.34 -2.69
C GLN A 7 -2.95 -14.82 -2.32
N THR A 8 -3.98 -15.48 -2.84
CA THR A 8 -4.18 -16.92 -2.68
C THR A 8 -3.04 -17.73 -3.31
N SER A 9 -2.38 -17.19 -4.34
CA SER A 9 -1.16 -17.73 -4.95
C SER A 9 0.07 -17.71 -4.04
N ASP A 10 0.12 -16.82 -3.04
CA ASP A 10 1.25 -16.70 -2.10
C ASP A 10 1.19 -17.75 -0.97
N LEU A 11 0.12 -18.55 -0.91
CA LEU A 11 -0.10 -19.58 0.11
C LEU A 11 0.88 -20.76 -0.05
N LEU A 12 2.03 -20.68 0.61
CA LEU A 12 3.06 -21.73 0.68
C LEU A 12 2.53 -23.12 1.12
N SER A 13 1.41 -23.17 1.83
CA SER A 13 0.73 -24.43 2.19
C SER A 13 -0.76 -24.20 2.43
N GLN A 14 -1.57 -24.69 1.51
CA GLN A 14 -3.04 -24.65 1.56
C GLN A 14 -3.59 -25.41 2.78
N ASP A 15 -2.97 -26.53 3.18
CA ASP A 15 -3.34 -27.25 4.41
C ASP A 15 -3.06 -26.46 5.68
N LYS A 16 -1.91 -25.78 5.78
CA LYS A 16 -1.61 -24.94 6.95
C LYS A 16 -2.55 -23.73 7.01
N PHE A 17 -2.90 -23.13 5.87
CA PHE A 17 -3.88 -22.04 5.85
C PHE A 17 -5.26 -22.47 6.35
N TRP A 18 -5.72 -23.68 5.98
CA TRP A 18 -6.98 -24.23 6.50
C TRP A 18 -6.99 -24.33 8.03
N HIS A 19 -6.02 -25.05 8.60
CA HIS A 19 -6.01 -25.37 10.04
C HIS A 19 -5.58 -24.19 10.93
N ASN A 20 -4.54 -23.46 10.53
CA ASN A 20 -3.93 -22.43 11.38
C ASN A 20 -4.60 -21.06 11.24
N GLU A 21 -5.31 -20.80 10.14
CA GLU A 21 -5.89 -19.49 9.85
C GLU A 21 -7.41 -19.55 9.67
N LEU A 22 -7.93 -20.28 8.68
CA LEU A 22 -9.37 -20.29 8.38
C LEU A 22 -10.22 -20.87 9.52
N GLN A 23 -9.81 -21.99 10.13
CA GLN A 23 -10.53 -22.58 11.27
C GLN A 23 -10.57 -21.64 12.50
N HIS A 24 -9.67 -20.65 12.60
CA HIS A 24 -9.71 -19.66 13.69
C HIS A 24 -10.82 -18.59 13.51
N ASN A 25 -11.52 -18.60 12.37
CA ASN A 25 -12.76 -17.82 12.17
C ASN A 25 -13.88 -18.29 13.10
N GLU A 26 -14.03 -19.62 13.30
CA GLU A 26 -15.01 -20.19 14.25
C GLU A 26 -14.73 -19.79 15.71
N LEU A 27 -13.50 -19.36 16.03
CA LEU A 27 -13.11 -18.85 17.35
C LEU A 27 -13.27 -17.32 17.47
N HIS A 28 -13.80 -16.64 16.45
CA HIS A 28 -13.92 -15.17 16.33
C HIS A 28 -12.59 -14.40 16.53
N ARG A 29 -11.44 -15.08 16.35
CA ARG A 29 -10.10 -14.48 16.49
C ARG A 29 -9.59 -13.85 15.21
N ARG A 30 -10.06 -14.34 14.07
CA ARG A 30 -9.75 -13.78 12.74
C ARG A 30 -11.04 -13.62 11.95
N LEU A 31 -11.14 -12.55 11.18
CA LEU A 31 -12.17 -12.35 10.16
C LEU A 31 -11.50 -12.38 8.78
N PHE A 32 -12.23 -12.82 7.76
CA PHE A 32 -11.71 -12.94 6.40
C PHE A 32 -12.67 -12.29 5.40
N GLY A 33 -12.19 -11.26 4.72
CA GLY A 33 -12.74 -10.81 3.44
C GLY A 33 -12.02 -11.51 2.29
N VAL A 34 -12.70 -11.70 1.17
CA VAL A 34 -12.11 -12.23 -0.07
C VAL A 34 -12.67 -11.50 -1.29
N SER A 35 -11.86 -11.40 -2.33
CA SER A 35 -12.27 -10.84 -3.61
C SER A 35 -11.62 -11.59 -4.77
N LEU A 36 -12.27 -11.47 -5.93
CA LEU A 36 -11.76 -11.98 -7.20
C LEU A 36 -11.43 -10.81 -8.14
N GLU A 37 -10.35 -10.95 -8.89
CA GLU A 37 -9.77 -9.88 -9.70
C GLU A 37 -10.62 -9.56 -10.94
N LEU A 38 -10.66 -8.27 -11.32
CA LEU A 38 -11.29 -7.80 -12.55
C LEU A 38 -10.35 -8.04 -13.73
N ASP A 39 -10.67 -8.99 -14.60
CA ASP A 39 -9.99 -9.10 -15.89
C ASP A 39 -10.50 -8.01 -16.85
N GLU A 40 -9.83 -6.86 -16.84
CA GLU A 40 -10.14 -5.73 -17.72
C GLU A 40 -9.91 -6.06 -19.22
N THR A 41 -9.16 -7.13 -19.56
CA THR A 41 -8.78 -7.43 -20.95
C THR A 41 -9.90 -8.06 -21.78
N HIS A 42 -10.90 -8.67 -21.13
CA HIS A 42 -12.04 -9.35 -21.75
C HIS A 42 -13.36 -8.55 -21.71
N SER A 43 -13.29 -7.25 -21.42
CA SER A 43 -14.42 -6.36 -21.09
C SER A 43 -15.35 -5.92 -22.26
N GLN A 44 -15.70 -6.82 -23.18
CA GLN A 44 -16.76 -6.57 -24.18
C GLN A 44 -18.14 -7.15 -23.82
N ASP A 45 -18.25 -8.02 -22.82
CA ASP A 45 -19.55 -8.55 -22.37
C ASP A 45 -20.04 -7.88 -21.07
N THR A 46 -21.35 -7.64 -20.98
CA THR A 46 -21.95 -6.68 -20.01
C THR A 46 -22.36 -7.30 -18.68
N ARG A 47 -21.99 -8.56 -18.43
CA ARG A 47 -22.00 -9.19 -17.11
C ARG A 47 -20.75 -10.05 -16.95
N LEU A 48 -19.72 -9.47 -16.35
CA LEU A 48 -18.59 -10.23 -15.83
C LEU A 48 -19.07 -10.96 -14.55
N ASP A 49 -19.70 -12.14 -14.67
CA ASP A 49 -19.95 -13.02 -13.51
C ASP A 49 -19.19 -14.35 -13.62
N VAL A 50 -18.29 -14.60 -12.68
CA VAL A 50 -17.52 -15.85 -12.56
C VAL A 50 -18.37 -16.85 -11.78
N GLN A 51 -19.13 -17.66 -12.50
CA GLN A 51 -20.08 -18.62 -11.93
C GLN A 51 -21.04 -17.98 -10.91
N GLY A 52 -21.62 -16.83 -11.23
CA GLY A 52 -22.50 -16.06 -10.34
C GLY A 52 -21.82 -15.02 -9.46
N LEU A 53 -20.49 -15.08 -9.30
CA LEU A 53 -19.74 -14.12 -8.47
C LEU A 53 -19.27 -12.92 -9.29
N LEU A 54 -19.41 -11.73 -8.72
CA LEU A 54 -18.97 -10.45 -9.27
C LEU A 54 -17.47 -10.19 -9.00
N PRO A 55 -16.64 -9.95 -10.03
CA PRO A 55 -15.28 -9.46 -9.92
C PRO A 55 -15.17 -8.06 -9.33
N GLY A 56 -14.05 -7.77 -8.65
CA GLY A 56 -13.81 -6.48 -8.01
C GLY A 56 -14.72 -6.19 -6.80
N HIS A 57 -15.49 -7.19 -6.36
CA HIS A 57 -16.39 -7.12 -5.22
C HIS A 57 -15.84 -7.89 -4.01
N ALA A 58 -16.19 -7.44 -2.81
CA ALA A 58 -15.74 -8.03 -1.56
C ALA A 58 -16.82 -8.92 -0.94
N TYR A 59 -16.44 -10.16 -0.62
CA TYR A 59 -17.25 -11.16 0.06
C TYR A 59 -16.65 -11.43 1.44
N SER A 60 -17.45 -11.97 2.36
CA SER A 60 -17.00 -12.37 3.70
C SER A 60 -17.01 -13.89 3.85
N VAL A 61 -15.94 -14.49 4.36
CA VAL A 61 -15.98 -15.89 4.78
C VAL A 61 -16.70 -15.95 6.13
N MET A 62 -17.90 -16.53 6.13
CA MET A 62 -18.73 -16.65 7.32
C MET A 62 -18.25 -17.82 8.19
N ARG A 63 -17.91 -18.95 7.56
CA ARG A 63 -17.56 -20.19 8.25
C ARG A 63 -16.71 -21.10 7.36
N VAL A 64 -15.96 -22.00 7.99
CA VAL A 64 -15.36 -23.17 7.34
C VAL A 64 -15.73 -24.43 8.10
N HIS A 65 -15.94 -25.54 7.39
CA HIS A 65 -16.32 -26.82 8.00
C HIS A 65 -15.72 -28.00 7.23
N GLU A 66 -15.33 -29.07 7.92
CA GLU A 66 -14.85 -30.31 7.29
C GLU A 66 -15.78 -31.46 7.67
N CYS A 67 -16.50 -32.01 6.69
CA CYS A 67 -17.38 -33.16 6.89
C CYS A 67 -17.26 -34.15 5.73
N ARG A 68 -17.37 -35.45 6.05
CA ARG A 68 -17.41 -36.56 5.07
C ARG A 68 -16.23 -36.56 4.06
N GLY A 69 -15.05 -36.16 4.52
CA GLY A 69 -13.83 -36.09 3.70
C GLY A 69 -13.76 -34.90 2.74
N LYS A 70 -14.60 -33.87 2.93
CA LYS A 70 -14.61 -32.63 2.17
C LYS A 70 -14.50 -31.42 3.08
N ARG A 71 -13.80 -30.40 2.59
CA ARG A 71 -13.64 -29.09 3.23
C ARG A 71 -14.49 -28.06 2.52
N PHE A 72 -15.36 -27.40 3.27
CA PHE A 72 -16.34 -26.44 2.78
C PHE A 72 -16.05 -25.05 3.33
N VAL A 73 -16.14 -24.05 2.46
CA VAL A 73 -16.11 -22.64 2.83
C VAL A 73 -17.50 -22.08 2.60
N ILE A 74 -18.05 -21.44 3.63
CA ILE A 74 -19.32 -20.74 3.58
C ILE A 74 -18.99 -19.25 3.44
N VAL A 75 -19.40 -18.66 2.33
CA VAL A 75 -19.07 -17.29 1.93
C VAL A 75 -20.36 -16.50 1.77
N ARG A 76 -20.32 -15.20 2.08
CA ARG A 76 -21.46 -14.30 1.93
C ARG A 76 -21.12 -13.08 1.08
N ASN A 77 -21.96 -12.83 0.07
CA ASN A 77 -22.06 -11.54 -0.60
C ASN A 77 -22.80 -10.54 0.32
N PRO A 78 -22.18 -9.39 0.69
CA PRO A 78 -22.82 -8.39 1.55
C PRO A 78 -24.04 -7.70 0.92
N TRP A 79 -24.29 -7.84 -0.39
CA TRP A 79 -25.51 -7.34 -1.04
C TRP A 79 -26.73 -8.23 -0.85
N GLY A 80 -26.56 -9.44 -0.30
CA GLY A 80 -27.65 -10.36 -0.01
C GLY A 80 -28.29 -10.99 -1.25
N ASN A 81 -27.51 -11.15 -2.32
CA ASN A 81 -27.88 -11.85 -3.56
C ASN A 81 -26.60 -12.24 -4.32
N SER A 82 -26.74 -12.78 -5.54
CA SER A 82 -25.63 -13.06 -6.48
C SER A 82 -24.62 -14.03 -5.88
N GLU A 83 -25.03 -15.29 -5.85
CA GLU A 83 -24.37 -16.42 -5.19
C GLU A 83 -23.60 -17.33 -6.17
N TRP A 84 -22.79 -18.22 -5.62
CA TRP A 84 -22.04 -19.24 -6.36
C TRP A 84 -22.96 -20.26 -7.06
N LYS A 85 -22.79 -20.39 -8.38
CA LYS A 85 -23.53 -21.32 -9.26
C LYS A 85 -22.74 -22.58 -9.63
N GLY A 86 -21.58 -22.78 -9.01
CA GLY A 86 -20.72 -23.95 -9.24
C GLY A 86 -21.13 -25.16 -8.38
N ALA A 87 -20.20 -26.10 -8.19
CA ALA A 87 -20.42 -27.24 -7.31
C ALA A 87 -20.69 -26.79 -5.87
N TRP A 88 -21.71 -27.37 -5.23
CA TRP A 88 -22.25 -26.97 -3.91
C TRP A 88 -22.99 -25.63 -3.88
N GLY A 89 -23.10 -24.93 -5.00
CA GLY A 89 -24.01 -23.81 -5.17
C GLY A 89 -25.47 -24.23 -5.02
N ASP A 90 -26.35 -23.24 -4.90
CA ASP A 90 -27.77 -23.45 -4.68
C ASP A 90 -28.45 -24.14 -5.87
N GLY A 91 -29.14 -25.24 -5.59
CA GLY A 91 -29.71 -26.12 -6.63
C GLY A 91 -28.69 -26.95 -7.42
N SER A 92 -27.41 -26.97 -7.04
CA SER A 92 -26.39 -27.80 -7.71
C SER A 92 -26.64 -29.30 -7.52
N LYS A 93 -26.17 -30.11 -8.48
CA LYS A 93 -26.38 -31.57 -8.53
C LYS A 93 -25.63 -32.34 -7.42
N GLU A 94 -24.66 -31.69 -6.77
CA GLU A 94 -23.86 -32.22 -5.68
C GLU A 94 -24.70 -32.41 -4.40
N TRP A 95 -25.80 -31.67 -4.25
CA TRP A 95 -26.79 -31.80 -3.17
C TRP A 95 -27.68 -33.05 -3.34
N THR A 96 -27.07 -34.24 -3.26
CA THR A 96 -27.81 -35.51 -3.23
C THR A 96 -28.57 -35.68 -1.91
N ASN A 97 -29.53 -36.62 -1.86
CA ASN A 97 -30.28 -36.96 -0.64
C ASN A 97 -29.38 -37.26 0.57
N GLU A 98 -28.18 -37.80 0.34
CA GLU A 98 -27.19 -38.02 1.39
C GLU A 98 -26.68 -36.69 1.95
N TRP A 99 -26.31 -35.76 1.07
CA TRP A 99 -25.74 -34.45 1.42
C TRP A 99 -26.74 -33.42 1.96
N LEU A 100 -28.05 -33.56 1.67
CA LEU A 100 -29.08 -32.70 2.28
C LEU A 100 -29.05 -32.74 3.82
N SER A 101 -28.65 -33.86 4.42
CA SER A 101 -28.48 -33.96 5.88
C SER A 101 -27.30 -33.13 6.42
N ALA A 102 -26.31 -32.79 5.58
CA ALA A 102 -25.17 -31.97 5.97
C ALA A 102 -25.47 -30.46 5.99
N LEU A 103 -26.61 -30.00 5.46
CA LEU A 103 -26.97 -28.58 5.45
C LEU A 103 -27.01 -27.97 6.86
N GLN A 104 -27.46 -28.74 7.85
CA GLN A 104 -27.44 -28.34 9.26
C GLN A 104 -26.02 -28.30 9.85
N GLU A 105 -25.11 -29.20 9.42
CA GLU A 105 -23.70 -29.20 9.83
C GLU A 105 -22.98 -27.96 9.27
N LEU A 106 -23.34 -27.55 8.05
CA LEU A 106 -22.78 -26.42 7.30
C LEU A 106 -23.41 -25.07 7.65
N ASP A 107 -24.50 -25.03 8.41
CA ASP A 107 -25.29 -23.83 8.71
C ASP A 107 -25.76 -23.09 7.44
N HIS A 108 -26.24 -23.87 6.45
CA HIS A 108 -26.71 -23.36 5.15
C HIS A 108 -28.19 -23.67 4.90
N SER A 109 -28.87 -22.73 4.25
CA SER A 109 -30.26 -22.87 3.80
C SER A 109 -30.39 -22.31 2.39
N PHE A 110 -31.09 -23.03 1.51
CA PHE A 110 -31.25 -22.59 0.12
C PHE A 110 -32.03 -21.28 -0.01
N GLY A 111 -31.60 -20.37 -0.88
CA GLY A 111 -32.15 -19.03 -1.04
C GLY A 111 -31.55 -18.19 -2.18
N ASP A 112 -31.74 -16.88 -2.08
CA ASP A 112 -30.91 -15.82 -2.71
C ASP A 112 -30.77 -14.75 -1.62
N ASP A 113 -29.97 -15.07 -0.60
CA ASP A 113 -29.72 -14.25 0.60
C ASP A 113 -28.25 -13.78 0.70
N GLY A 114 -27.47 -14.12 -0.33
CA GLY A 114 -26.07 -13.84 -0.53
C GLY A 114 -25.13 -14.89 0.07
N GLN A 115 -25.61 -15.85 0.87
CA GLN A 115 -24.79 -16.90 1.47
C GLN A 115 -24.72 -18.13 0.56
N PHE A 116 -23.51 -18.68 0.38
CA PHE A 116 -23.32 -19.88 -0.44
C PHE A 116 -22.21 -20.79 0.09
N VAL A 117 -22.29 -22.06 -0.27
CA VAL A 117 -21.30 -23.10 0.04
C VAL A 117 -20.44 -23.39 -1.18
N MET A 118 -19.13 -23.54 -0.98
CA MET A 118 -18.23 -24.07 -2.00
C MET A 118 -17.15 -24.98 -1.39
N GLU A 119 -16.54 -25.85 -2.18
CA GLU A 119 -15.43 -26.69 -1.70
C GLU A 119 -14.14 -25.85 -1.62
N TYR A 120 -13.27 -26.14 -0.65
CA TYR A 120 -12.07 -25.34 -0.39
C TYR A 120 -11.11 -25.22 -1.60
N LYS A 121 -11.03 -26.26 -2.45
CA LYS A 121 -10.27 -26.21 -3.71
C LYS A 121 -10.82 -25.17 -4.69
N ASP A 122 -12.14 -24.96 -4.71
CA ASP A 122 -12.81 -24.05 -5.63
C ASP A 122 -12.64 -22.62 -5.08
N PHE A 123 -12.76 -22.45 -3.75
CA PHE A 123 -12.43 -21.20 -3.05
C PHE A 123 -11.01 -20.71 -3.41
N LEU A 124 -10.01 -21.62 -3.33
CA LEU A 124 -8.61 -21.32 -3.65
C LEU A 124 -8.35 -21.02 -5.14
N THR A 125 -9.26 -21.42 -6.03
CA THR A 125 -9.15 -21.22 -7.48
C THR A 125 -9.87 -19.94 -7.92
N VAL A 126 -10.94 -19.55 -7.22
CA VAL A 126 -11.86 -18.47 -7.61
C VAL A 126 -11.50 -17.14 -6.95
N PHE A 127 -11.14 -17.14 -5.66
CA PHE A 127 -10.74 -15.91 -4.97
C PHE A 127 -9.22 -15.72 -5.07
N SER A 128 -8.80 -14.61 -5.68
CA SER A 128 -7.38 -14.28 -5.88
C SER A 128 -6.78 -13.50 -4.71
N GLN A 129 -7.57 -12.72 -3.98
CA GLN A 129 -7.14 -11.92 -2.84
C GLN A 129 -7.88 -12.31 -1.55
N ILE A 130 -7.12 -12.39 -0.46
CA ILE A 130 -7.60 -12.67 0.89
C ILE A 130 -7.21 -11.51 1.82
N ASP A 131 -8.20 -10.93 2.48
CA ASP A 131 -8.07 -9.86 3.48
C ASP A 131 -8.36 -10.42 4.87
N ARG A 132 -7.30 -10.70 5.64
CA ARG A 132 -7.39 -11.28 6.98
C ARG A 132 -7.29 -10.19 8.05
N ALA A 133 -8.24 -10.14 8.98
CA ALA A 133 -8.22 -9.23 10.12
C ALA A 133 -8.14 -9.97 11.46
N THR A 134 -7.03 -9.80 12.19
CA THR A 134 -6.80 -10.33 13.54
C THR A 134 -7.56 -9.49 14.56
N ILE A 135 -8.40 -10.13 15.37
CA ILE A 135 -9.23 -9.50 16.40
C ILE A 135 -8.58 -9.74 17.77
N PHE A 136 -8.47 -8.67 18.56
CA PHE A 136 -7.86 -8.71 19.89
C PHE A 136 -8.95 -8.74 20.95
N ASP A 137 -8.95 -9.79 21.77
CA ASP A 137 -9.77 -9.91 22.97
C ASP A 137 -9.09 -9.22 24.19
N PRO A 138 -9.75 -9.13 25.36
CA PRO A 138 -9.18 -8.49 26.55
C PRO A 138 -7.91 -9.13 27.15
N SER A 139 -7.42 -10.28 26.64
CA SER A 139 -6.12 -10.84 27.03
C SER A 139 -4.93 -10.12 26.37
N TRP A 140 -5.20 -9.22 25.41
CA TRP A 140 -4.20 -8.44 24.70
C TRP A 140 -3.99 -7.04 25.30
N SER A 141 -2.73 -6.66 25.44
CA SER A 141 -2.26 -5.32 25.80
C SER A 141 -1.62 -4.65 24.59
N MET A 142 -1.84 -3.34 24.40
CA MET A 142 -1.31 -2.57 23.27
C MET A 142 -0.48 -1.37 23.76
N SER A 143 0.76 -1.30 23.29
CA SER A 143 1.69 -0.21 23.52
C SER A 143 2.08 0.46 22.21
N TRP A 144 2.41 1.75 22.22
CA TRP A 144 2.62 2.51 20.99
C TRP A 144 3.58 3.68 21.15
N HIS A 145 4.14 4.13 20.02
CA HIS A 145 4.90 5.37 19.90
C HIS A 145 4.69 5.99 18.52
N TRP A 146 4.50 7.31 18.45
CA TRP A 146 4.40 8.06 17.18
C TRP A 146 5.58 9.02 17.03
N LEU A 147 6.06 9.17 15.80
CA LEU A 147 7.11 10.10 15.39
C LEU A 147 6.57 11.03 14.31
N ASN A 148 6.97 12.30 14.34
CA ASN A 148 6.81 13.18 13.19
C ASN A 148 8.07 13.11 12.35
N ILE A 149 7.95 12.60 11.12
CA ILE A 149 9.04 12.54 10.16
C ILE A 149 8.92 13.78 9.26
N PRO A 150 9.96 14.65 9.20
CA PRO A 150 9.93 15.87 8.42
C PRO A 150 9.96 15.58 6.91
N PRO A 151 9.77 16.60 6.05
CA PRO A 151 9.73 16.46 4.60
C PRO A 151 10.95 15.71 4.04
N GLN A 152 10.68 14.64 3.29
CA GLN A 152 11.70 13.82 2.64
C GLN A 152 11.82 14.17 1.15
N PRO A 153 12.97 13.92 0.51
CA PRO A 153 13.07 13.92 -0.95
C PRO A 153 12.26 12.74 -1.54
N LEU A 154 11.50 12.99 -2.62
CA LEU A 154 10.73 11.96 -3.35
C LEU A 154 11.57 10.85 -4.04
N SER A 155 12.87 10.81 -3.81
CA SER A 155 13.81 9.83 -4.35
C SER A 155 14.90 9.48 -3.34
N ARG A 156 14.59 9.51 -2.04
CA ARG A 156 15.45 8.96 -0.97
C ARG A 156 15.70 7.47 -1.24
N LEU A 157 16.91 6.99 -0.98
CA LEU A 157 17.23 5.56 -1.12
C LEU A 157 16.42 4.74 -0.10
N TRP A 158 15.95 3.56 -0.52
CA TRP A 158 15.20 2.62 0.32
C TRP A 158 16.15 1.90 1.31
N VAL A 159 16.58 2.60 2.37
CA VAL A 159 17.56 2.12 3.36
C VAL A 159 17.05 2.17 4.80
N TYR A 160 17.66 1.36 5.67
CA TYR A 160 17.43 1.40 7.12
C TYR A 160 18.37 2.39 7.80
N GLY A 161 17.99 2.88 8.99
CA GLY A 161 18.87 3.61 9.93
C GLY A 161 18.36 4.97 10.35
N ASP A 162 17.62 5.66 9.48
CA ASP A 162 17.09 7.01 9.73
C ASP A 162 16.03 7.05 10.84
N ILE A 163 15.30 5.94 10.99
CA ILE A 163 14.22 5.77 11.95
C ILE A 163 14.47 4.46 12.67
N GLN A 164 14.37 4.48 14.00
CA GLN A 164 14.47 3.29 14.83
C GLN A 164 13.38 3.28 15.90
N PHE A 165 12.88 2.10 16.23
CA PHE A 165 12.04 1.90 17.41
C PHE A 165 12.65 0.80 18.28
N HIS A 166 12.79 1.09 19.57
CA HIS A 166 13.18 0.14 20.59
C HIS A 166 11.92 -0.44 21.25
N ILE A 167 11.88 -1.76 21.38
CA ILE A 167 10.82 -2.50 22.09
C ILE A 167 11.44 -3.32 23.22
N SER A 168 11.05 -3.04 24.45
CA SER A 168 11.40 -3.85 25.63
C SER A 168 10.25 -4.78 25.97
N ILE A 169 10.48 -6.10 26.00
CA ILE A 169 9.48 -7.14 26.31
C ILE A 169 9.81 -7.81 27.64
N ASN A 170 8.87 -7.80 28.59
CA ASN A 170 9.10 -8.29 29.95
C ASN A 170 8.96 -9.81 30.17
N ARG A 171 8.33 -10.54 29.23
CA ARG A 171 8.11 -12.00 29.28
C ARG A 171 7.82 -12.53 27.89
N GLU A 172 7.94 -13.85 27.71
CA GLU A 172 7.54 -14.51 26.45
C GLU A 172 6.06 -14.25 26.12
N THR A 173 5.78 -13.90 24.86
CA THR A 173 4.45 -13.49 24.38
C THR A 173 4.28 -13.77 22.90
N SER A 174 3.06 -14.08 22.47
CA SER A 174 2.67 -13.82 21.08
C SER A 174 2.52 -12.31 20.89
N ALA A 175 2.99 -11.79 19.76
CA ALA A 175 3.01 -10.37 19.47
C ALA A 175 2.55 -10.06 18.05
N VAL A 176 1.87 -8.94 17.89
CA VAL A 176 1.58 -8.33 16.59
C VAL A 176 2.20 -6.95 16.56
N ILE A 177 3.18 -6.74 15.70
CA ILE A 177 3.87 -5.45 15.52
C ILE A 177 3.31 -4.80 14.26
N VAL A 178 2.92 -3.54 14.36
CA VAL A 178 2.22 -2.80 13.31
C VAL A 178 2.86 -1.43 13.13
N LEU A 179 3.44 -1.19 11.95
CA LEU A 179 3.87 0.13 11.53
C LEU A 179 2.74 0.76 10.71
N SER A 180 2.36 1.99 11.03
CA SER A 180 1.22 2.65 10.38
C SER A 180 1.39 4.15 10.28
N GLN A 181 0.89 4.72 9.18
CA GLN A 181 0.77 6.17 8.98
C GLN A 181 -0.65 6.65 9.35
N MET A 182 -0.84 7.97 9.43
CA MET A 182 -2.18 8.56 9.54
C MET A 182 -3.05 8.28 8.31
N ASP A 183 -4.36 8.38 8.49
CA ASP A 183 -5.34 8.00 7.47
C ASP A 183 -5.50 9.08 6.39
N SER A 184 -5.10 8.78 5.16
CA SER A 184 -5.21 9.67 4.00
C SER A 184 -6.61 9.78 3.41
N ARG A 185 -7.59 8.95 3.84
CA ARG A 185 -8.92 8.89 3.19
C ARG A 185 -9.68 10.22 3.20
N TYR A 186 -9.48 11.06 4.22
CA TYR A 186 -10.07 12.39 4.31
C TYR A 186 -9.34 13.45 3.46
N PHE A 187 -8.14 13.16 2.98
CA PHE A 187 -7.22 14.11 2.33
C PHE A 187 -6.80 13.67 0.92
N ARG A 188 -7.47 12.69 0.30
CA ARG A 188 -7.12 12.10 -1.01
C ARG A 188 -6.88 13.13 -2.13
N ASN A 189 -7.65 14.21 -2.14
CA ASN A 189 -7.54 15.26 -3.17
C ASN A 189 -6.46 16.32 -2.86
N LEU A 190 -5.78 16.22 -1.71
CA LEU A 190 -4.75 17.14 -1.23
C LEU A 190 -3.36 16.48 -1.13
N GLN A 191 -3.27 15.16 -1.35
CA GLN A 191 -2.04 14.39 -1.23
C GLN A 191 -1.60 13.84 -2.59
N ASN A 192 -0.53 14.43 -3.14
CA ASN A 192 0.12 13.95 -4.37
C ASN A 192 1.15 12.83 -4.11
N THR A 193 1.38 12.50 -2.84
CA THR A 193 2.40 11.57 -2.36
C THR A 193 1.74 10.33 -1.75
N GLU A 194 2.20 9.16 -2.15
CA GLU A 194 1.88 7.88 -1.52
C GLU A 194 3.12 7.41 -0.75
N TRP A 195 2.93 6.94 0.49
CA TRP A 195 4.01 6.41 1.30
C TRP A 195 3.96 4.89 1.31
N HIS A 196 5.09 4.28 0.94
CA HIS A 196 5.31 2.85 1.05
C HIS A 196 6.08 2.55 2.34
N LEU A 197 5.72 1.46 3.01
CA LEU A 197 6.23 1.09 4.32
C LEU A 197 6.68 -0.37 4.32
N ASP A 198 7.84 -0.66 4.93
CA ASP A 198 8.18 -1.96 5.49
C ASP A 198 8.98 -1.80 6.79
N PHE A 199 9.22 -2.89 7.52
CA PHE A 199 10.18 -2.90 8.62
C PHE A 199 10.81 -4.28 8.82
N VAL A 200 12.00 -4.30 9.43
CA VAL A 200 12.61 -5.50 10.01
C VAL A 200 12.70 -5.41 11.53
N ILE A 201 12.78 -6.56 12.18
CA ILE A 201 12.97 -6.71 13.61
C ILE A 201 14.28 -7.45 13.85
N HIS A 202 15.13 -6.93 14.73
CA HIS A 202 16.31 -7.62 15.28
C HIS A 202 16.16 -7.75 16.80
N LYS A 203 16.76 -8.81 17.37
CA LYS A 203 16.90 -8.96 18.83
C LYS A 203 18.30 -8.48 19.24
N VAL A 204 18.37 -7.63 20.27
CA VAL A 204 19.57 -6.83 20.60
C VAL A 204 20.71 -7.66 21.19
N ASP A 205 20.49 -8.93 21.54
CA ASP A 205 21.43 -9.78 22.27
C ASP A 205 21.99 -11.00 21.49
N THR A 206 21.35 -11.43 20.39
CA THR A 206 21.63 -12.76 19.78
C THR A 206 21.93 -12.78 18.29
N THR A 207 21.64 -11.73 17.53
CA THR A 207 21.69 -11.80 16.05
C THR A 207 22.46 -10.61 15.47
N PRO A 208 23.38 -10.81 14.51
CA PRO A 208 24.01 -9.72 13.79
C PRO A 208 22.94 -8.81 13.13
N LEU A 209 23.20 -7.50 13.03
CA LEU A 209 22.29 -6.56 12.36
C LEU A 209 22.09 -6.86 10.86
N SER A 210 22.85 -7.78 10.27
CA SER A 210 22.63 -8.30 8.91
C SER A 210 21.50 -9.33 8.81
N GLU A 211 21.07 -9.92 9.92
CA GLU A 211 20.07 -10.99 9.95
C GLU A 211 18.88 -10.57 10.84
N PRO A 212 17.71 -10.25 10.26
CA PRO A 212 16.52 -9.95 11.04
C PRO A 212 15.85 -11.24 11.51
N ILE A 213 15.26 -11.19 12.72
CA ILE A 213 14.45 -12.31 13.23
C ILE A 213 13.08 -12.38 12.56
N ALA A 214 12.61 -11.28 11.98
CA ALA A 214 11.38 -11.17 11.22
C ALA A 214 11.36 -9.90 10.35
N THR A 215 10.59 -9.95 9.27
CA THR A 215 10.34 -8.84 8.35
C THR A 215 8.83 -8.68 8.19
N SER A 216 8.34 -7.45 8.03
CA SER A 216 6.94 -7.22 7.67
C SER A 216 6.67 -7.61 6.21
N GLY A 217 5.39 -7.76 5.85
CA GLY A 217 5.02 -7.59 4.44
C GLY A 217 5.38 -6.18 3.94
N ILE A 218 5.60 -6.03 2.63
CA ILE A 218 5.71 -4.72 1.97
C ILE A 218 4.29 -4.19 1.74
N SER A 219 4.08 -2.88 1.82
CA SER A 219 2.77 -2.22 1.66
C SER A 219 2.22 -2.20 0.21
N LEU A 220 2.29 -3.32 -0.51
CA LEU A 220 1.73 -3.50 -1.85
C LEU A 220 0.20 -3.46 -1.77
N GLY A 221 -0.41 -2.32 -2.13
CA GLY A 221 -1.86 -2.06 -1.99
C GLY A 221 -2.32 -1.65 -0.58
N SER A 222 -1.71 -2.20 0.48
CA SER A 222 -2.02 -1.84 1.88
C SER A 222 -1.25 -0.61 2.38
N TRP A 223 -1.47 0.56 1.77
CA TRP A 223 -0.67 1.77 2.03
C TRP A 223 -0.69 2.27 3.48
N ARG A 224 -1.79 2.08 4.22
CA ARG A 224 -1.95 2.67 5.57
C ARG A 224 -1.04 2.03 6.63
N SER A 225 -0.75 0.74 6.51
CA SER A 225 -0.03 0.00 7.55
C SER A 225 0.49 -1.35 7.07
N VAL A 226 1.65 -1.74 7.60
CA VAL A 226 2.21 -3.08 7.49
C VAL A 226 2.31 -3.71 8.88
N SER A 227 2.29 -5.03 8.95
CA SER A 227 2.41 -5.74 10.22
C SER A 227 3.17 -7.05 10.11
N CYS A 228 3.56 -7.58 11.26
CA CYS A 228 4.20 -8.87 11.44
C CYS A 228 3.61 -9.54 12.69
N GLU A 229 3.26 -10.84 12.60
CA GLU A 229 2.81 -11.66 13.74
C GLU A 229 3.91 -12.65 14.08
N LEU A 230 4.37 -12.68 15.33
CA LEU A 230 5.48 -13.52 15.78
C LEU A 230 5.45 -13.75 17.29
N ASN A 231 6.16 -14.78 17.76
CA ASN A 231 6.39 -14.99 19.19
C ASN A 231 7.71 -14.32 19.60
N LEU A 232 7.66 -13.51 20.65
CA LEU A 232 8.81 -12.81 21.23
C LEU A 232 9.14 -13.41 22.59
N GLN A 233 10.43 -13.51 22.89
CA GLN A 233 10.93 -13.83 24.22
C GLN A 233 11.03 -12.55 25.07
N ALA A 234 11.34 -12.68 26.36
CA ALA A 234 11.78 -11.54 27.15
C ALA A 234 13.10 -10.98 26.58
N GLY A 235 13.22 -9.65 26.50
CA GLY A 235 14.43 -8.99 26.01
C GLY A 235 14.15 -7.68 25.26
N GLU A 236 15.22 -7.13 24.70
CA GLU A 236 15.21 -5.89 23.92
C GLU A 236 15.24 -6.20 22.42
N TYR A 237 14.42 -5.47 21.67
CA TYR A 237 14.27 -5.60 20.22
C TYR A 237 14.42 -4.24 19.55
N LEU A 238 15.03 -4.25 18.36
CA LEU A 238 15.20 -3.10 17.49
C LEU A 238 14.33 -3.30 16.25
N VAL A 239 13.42 -2.37 15.99
CA VAL A 239 12.62 -2.32 14.77
C VAL A 239 13.16 -1.21 13.89
N LEU A 240 13.50 -1.54 12.65
CA LEU A 240 14.03 -0.62 11.65
C LEU A 240 13.04 -0.51 10.49
N PRO A 241 12.21 0.55 10.47
CA PRO A 241 11.39 0.89 9.32
C PRO A 241 12.20 1.25 8.08
N ARG A 242 11.59 1.04 6.92
CA ARG A 242 11.92 1.73 5.67
C ARG A 242 10.67 2.44 5.18
N ILE A 243 10.86 3.67 4.73
CA ILE A 243 9.81 4.50 4.16
C ILE A 243 10.29 5.06 2.82
N GLU A 244 9.41 5.05 1.82
CA GLU A 244 9.61 5.75 0.55
C GLU A 244 8.36 6.55 0.24
N ALA A 245 8.57 7.71 -0.36
CA ALA A 245 7.51 8.54 -0.89
C ALA A 245 7.50 8.47 -2.41
N ALA A 246 6.45 7.86 -2.96
CA ALA A 246 6.20 7.81 -4.39
C ALA A 246 5.21 8.91 -4.81
N TYR A 247 5.26 9.30 -6.08
CA TYR A 247 4.24 10.18 -6.67
C TYR A 247 3.02 9.36 -7.07
N ASN A 248 1.83 9.77 -6.62
CA ASN A 248 0.59 9.01 -6.84
C ASN A 248 0.34 8.73 -8.34
N PHE A 249 0.25 7.45 -8.71
CA PHE A 249 0.12 7.03 -10.12
C PHE A 249 -1.26 7.36 -10.72
N ILE A 250 -2.33 7.30 -9.92
CA ILE A 250 -3.70 7.64 -10.36
C ILE A 250 -3.77 9.14 -10.70
N ILE A 251 -3.09 9.97 -9.89
CA ILE A 251 -2.96 11.41 -10.14
C ILE A 251 -2.16 11.70 -11.41
N ARG A 252 -1.21 10.86 -11.86
CA ARG A 252 -0.56 11.04 -13.19
C ARG A 252 -1.57 10.97 -14.34
N LYS A 253 -2.57 10.08 -14.28
CA LYS A 253 -3.57 9.91 -15.36
C LYS A 253 -4.53 11.10 -15.40
N HIS A 254 -5.01 11.56 -14.24
CA HIS A 254 -5.86 12.76 -14.14
C HIS A 254 -5.09 14.06 -14.43
N ASN A 255 -3.87 14.24 -13.91
CA ASN A 255 -3.08 15.44 -14.17
C ASN A 255 -2.60 15.53 -15.62
N ARG A 256 -2.47 14.43 -16.36
CA ARG A 256 -2.26 14.51 -17.80
C ARG A 256 -3.43 15.20 -18.49
N VAL A 257 -4.66 14.72 -18.24
CA VAL A 257 -5.89 15.32 -18.81
C VAL A 257 -6.09 16.75 -18.30
N PHE A 258 -5.83 17.02 -17.01
CA PHE A 258 -5.95 18.34 -16.44
C PHE A 258 -4.89 19.32 -16.98
N ASN A 259 -3.65 18.89 -17.20
CA ASN A 259 -2.60 19.71 -17.81
C ASN A 259 -2.84 19.92 -19.31
N GLU A 260 -3.35 18.92 -20.04
CA GLU A 260 -3.79 19.08 -21.43
C GLU A 260 -4.96 20.08 -21.52
N LEU A 261 -5.92 20.03 -20.59
CA LEU A 261 -7.02 21.00 -20.48
C LEU A 261 -6.56 22.40 -20.07
N THR A 262 -5.73 22.57 -19.03
CA THR A 262 -5.26 23.92 -18.62
C THR A 262 -4.34 24.53 -19.67
N THR A 263 -3.51 23.73 -20.35
CA THR A 263 -2.69 24.21 -21.48
C THR A 263 -3.55 24.56 -22.70
N ALA A 264 -4.69 23.90 -22.91
CA ALA A 264 -5.66 24.29 -23.93
C ALA A 264 -6.41 25.57 -23.55
N TRP A 265 -6.87 25.69 -22.29
CA TRP A 265 -7.58 26.87 -21.79
C TRP A 265 -6.69 28.12 -21.78
N ALA A 266 -5.43 28.00 -21.40
CA ALA A 266 -4.45 29.10 -21.44
C ALA A 266 -4.18 29.64 -22.86
N LYS A 267 -4.52 28.89 -23.92
CA LYS A 267 -4.44 29.33 -25.33
C LYS A 267 -5.73 29.99 -25.85
N VAL A 268 -6.81 29.92 -25.08
CA VAL A 268 -8.15 30.39 -25.46
C VAL A 268 -8.58 31.63 -24.65
N LEU A 269 -7.93 31.88 -23.50
CA LEU A 269 -8.08 33.14 -22.78
C LEU A 269 -7.54 34.31 -23.62
N PRO A 270 -8.29 35.41 -23.80
CA PRO A 270 -7.77 36.60 -24.45
C PRO A 270 -6.62 37.19 -23.60
N HIS A 271 -5.53 37.57 -24.25
CA HIS A 271 -4.51 38.38 -23.60
C HIS A 271 -5.07 39.77 -23.33
N ASP A 272 -5.10 40.19 -22.06
CA ASP A 272 -5.34 41.58 -21.72
C ASP A 272 -4.26 42.46 -22.37
N PRO A 273 -4.64 43.61 -22.97
CA PRO A 273 -3.67 44.51 -23.57
C PRO A 273 -2.77 45.11 -22.49
N PRO A 274 -1.48 45.38 -22.78
CA PRO A 274 -0.58 45.99 -21.81
C PRO A 274 -1.11 47.39 -21.45
N THR A 275 -1.27 47.64 -20.16
CA THR A 275 -1.55 48.98 -19.64
C THR A 275 -0.28 49.83 -19.73
N ASP A 276 -0.26 50.77 -20.65
CA ASP A 276 0.71 51.87 -20.65
C ASP A 276 0.53 52.69 -19.37
N ASP A 277 1.58 52.77 -18.55
CA ASP A 277 1.65 53.71 -17.44
C ASP A 277 2.98 54.49 -17.51
N GLN A 278 2.95 55.57 -18.29
CA GLN A 278 4.01 56.59 -18.32
C GLN A 278 3.54 57.86 -17.59
N THR A 279 3.89 57.95 -16.31
CA THR A 279 4.24 59.22 -15.63
C THR A 279 5.31 58.90 -14.58
N GLY A 280 6.37 59.66 -14.33
CA GLY A 280 6.87 60.90 -14.94
C GLY A 280 7.78 61.59 -13.91
N GLY A 281 9.07 61.79 -14.22
CA GLY A 281 10.02 62.36 -13.24
C GLY A 281 11.48 62.32 -13.68
N ASP A 282 11.95 63.41 -14.28
CA ASP A 282 13.34 63.60 -14.73
C ASP A 282 14.36 63.65 -13.58
N THR A 283 15.59 63.14 -13.84
CA THR A 283 16.82 63.89 -13.55
C THR A 283 17.97 63.48 -14.50
N GLN A 284 18.51 64.47 -15.23
CA GLN A 284 19.70 64.42 -16.11
C GLN A 284 20.97 64.83 -15.31
N VAL A 285 22.25 64.74 -15.72
CA VAL A 285 23.07 64.53 -16.95
C VAL A 285 24.53 64.15 -16.45
N PRO A 286 25.63 64.02 -17.24
CA PRO A 286 25.89 63.39 -18.55
C PRO A 286 27.28 62.64 -18.66
N ASP A 287 27.53 62.04 -19.84
CA ASP A 287 28.78 61.94 -20.65
C ASP A 287 30.19 61.69 -20.08
N THR A 288 30.91 60.74 -20.71
CA THR A 288 32.04 60.98 -21.67
C THR A 288 32.55 59.61 -22.23
N GLN A 289 32.48 59.32 -23.54
CA GLN A 289 33.36 59.68 -24.70
C GLN A 289 34.69 58.88 -24.85
N GLY A 290 34.98 58.48 -26.10
CA GLY A 290 36.23 57.83 -26.57
C GLY A 290 36.00 56.47 -27.26
N ASP A 291 35.78 56.27 -28.57
CA ASP A 291 36.17 56.91 -29.85
C ASP A 291 37.36 56.21 -30.58
N LYS A 292 37.10 55.68 -31.80
CA LYS A 292 38.01 55.08 -32.84
C LYS A 292 38.92 53.88 -32.43
N GLY A 293 39.18 52.81 -33.20
CA GLY A 293 39.02 52.49 -34.65
C GLY A 293 40.31 52.78 -35.45
N PRO A 294 40.65 52.11 -36.59
CA PRO A 294 40.22 50.81 -37.16
C PRO A 294 41.42 49.95 -37.72
N SER A 295 41.15 48.97 -38.61
CA SER A 295 42.04 48.31 -39.62
C SER A 295 43.23 47.43 -39.12
N GLU A 296 43.80 46.45 -39.85
CA GLU A 296 43.62 45.96 -41.24
C GLU A 296 44.06 44.47 -41.41
N ASP A 297 43.82 43.87 -42.59
CA ASP A 297 44.11 42.46 -42.94
C ASP A 297 45.60 42.07 -43.06
N THR A 298 45.98 40.82 -42.72
CA THR A 298 46.35 39.77 -43.72
C THR A 298 46.68 38.37 -43.15
N LYS A 299 46.55 37.37 -44.04
CA LYS A 299 46.95 35.94 -44.06
C LYS A 299 48.19 35.56 -43.22
N GLU A 300 48.40 34.30 -42.78
CA GLU A 300 48.36 33.05 -43.58
C GLU A 300 48.45 31.76 -42.72
N GLY A 301 47.93 30.63 -43.26
CA GLY A 301 48.28 29.21 -43.01
C GLY A 301 48.59 28.64 -41.59
N GLY A 302 47.85 27.60 -41.16
CA GLY A 302 48.28 26.76 -40.03
C GLY A 302 47.25 25.74 -39.48
N GLU A 303 47.13 24.60 -40.16
CA GLU A 303 46.69 23.25 -39.72
C GLU A 303 45.53 22.99 -38.71
N GLU A 304 44.88 21.86 -38.93
CA GLU A 304 43.67 21.40 -38.24
C GLU A 304 43.89 21.09 -36.76
N ASN A 305 42.91 21.45 -35.92
CA ASN A 305 42.49 20.59 -34.81
C ASN A 305 41.04 20.89 -34.40
N LYS A 306 40.22 19.85 -34.28
CA LYS A 306 38.81 19.96 -33.89
C LYS A 306 38.72 20.44 -32.43
N LYS A 307 38.28 21.68 -32.23
CA LYS A 307 37.71 22.11 -30.94
C LYS A 307 36.24 21.75 -30.92
N ASP A 308 35.88 20.74 -30.13
CA ASP A 308 34.51 20.53 -29.73
C ASP A 308 33.98 21.81 -29.07
N LYS A 309 32.84 22.30 -29.56
CA LYS A 309 32.18 23.46 -28.95
C LYS A 309 31.61 23.02 -27.62
N ASN A 310 32.26 23.46 -26.55
CA ASN A 310 31.78 23.38 -25.19
C ASN A 310 30.53 24.27 -25.05
N THR A 311 29.36 23.76 -25.46
CA THR A 311 28.07 24.32 -25.05
C THR A 311 27.89 23.97 -23.59
N GLY A 312 27.98 24.96 -22.72
CA GLY A 312 27.65 24.80 -21.32
C GLY A 312 26.18 24.45 -21.17
N ASP A 313 25.89 23.16 -21.02
CA ASP A 313 24.63 22.72 -20.44
C ASP A 313 24.63 23.20 -18.99
N GLU A 314 23.97 24.33 -18.74
CA GLU A 314 23.48 24.66 -17.41
C GLU A 314 22.61 23.48 -16.97
N ALA A 315 23.14 22.65 -16.09
CA ALA A 315 22.44 21.51 -15.54
C ALA A 315 21.17 22.03 -14.86
N LYS A 316 20.03 21.90 -15.55
CA LYS A 316 18.73 22.34 -15.05
C LYS A 316 18.48 21.69 -13.71
N SER A 317 18.68 22.46 -12.64
CA SER A 317 18.33 22.06 -11.29
C SER A 317 16.82 21.89 -11.26
N TYR A 318 16.37 20.64 -11.39
CA TYR A 318 14.97 20.31 -11.14
C TYR A 318 14.69 20.67 -9.68
N PRO A 319 13.66 21.48 -9.39
CA PRO A 319 13.33 21.84 -8.02
C PRO A 319 13.10 20.55 -7.24
N GLN A 320 13.84 20.38 -6.15
CA GLN A 320 13.76 19.18 -5.33
C GLN A 320 12.39 19.17 -4.66
N VAL A 321 11.49 18.32 -5.16
CA VAL A 321 10.12 18.24 -4.65
C VAL A 321 10.15 17.39 -3.37
N PHE A 322 9.76 18.03 -2.26
CA PHE A 322 9.68 17.42 -0.94
C PHE A 322 8.27 16.89 -0.66
N THR A 323 8.18 15.90 0.21
CA THR A 323 6.93 15.36 0.74
C THR A 323 6.28 16.30 1.77
N PRO A 324 5.00 16.12 2.11
CA PRO A 324 4.51 16.57 3.41
C PRO A 324 5.21 15.83 4.58
N ASP A 325 5.04 16.35 5.80
CA ASP A 325 5.34 15.62 7.03
C ASP A 325 4.60 14.27 7.08
N LEU A 326 5.28 13.24 7.58
CA LEU A 326 4.71 11.90 7.80
C LEU A 326 4.64 11.62 9.30
N LEU A 327 3.43 11.51 9.84
CA LEU A 327 3.25 10.97 11.19
C LEU A 327 3.27 9.43 11.11
N LEU A 328 4.36 8.83 11.61
CA LEU A 328 4.64 7.40 11.57
C LEU A 328 4.54 6.80 12.97
N GLY A 329 3.74 5.74 13.12
CA GLY A 329 3.46 5.14 14.43
C GLY A 329 3.70 3.65 14.45
N LEU A 330 4.45 3.19 15.46
CA LEU A 330 4.59 1.78 15.78
C LEU A 330 3.61 1.42 16.90
N ARG A 331 2.85 0.34 16.70
CA ARG A 331 1.99 -0.29 17.70
C ARG A 331 2.43 -1.73 17.92
N VAL A 332 2.49 -2.14 19.17
CA VAL A 332 2.90 -3.47 19.60
C VAL A 332 1.78 -4.05 20.46
N TYR A 333 1.10 -5.06 19.93
CA TYR A 333 0.12 -5.85 20.66
C TYR A 333 0.82 -7.06 21.26
N THR A 334 0.55 -7.38 22.51
CA THR A 334 1.12 -8.50 23.28
C THR A 334 0.02 -9.20 24.07
N GLN A 335 0.19 -10.48 24.40
CA GLN A 335 -0.82 -11.31 25.07
C GLN A 335 -0.35 -11.78 26.45
N ASN A 336 -1.19 -12.50 27.20
CA ASN A 336 -0.83 -13.24 28.42
C ASN A 336 -0.23 -12.36 29.55
N GLY A 337 -0.65 -11.09 29.60
CA GLY A 337 -0.16 -10.12 30.58
C GLY A 337 1.31 -9.72 30.39
N ALA A 338 1.87 -9.95 29.20
CA ALA A 338 3.10 -9.29 28.80
C ALA A 338 2.89 -7.78 28.65
N VAL A 339 3.98 -7.03 28.82
CA VAL A 339 4.00 -5.58 28.67
C VAL A 339 5.17 -5.23 27.75
N ALA A 340 4.86 -4.52 26.67
CA ALA A 340 5.84 -3.89 25.80
C ALA A 340 6.06 -2.44 26.20
N ASN A 341 7.32 -2.00 26.27
CA ASN A 341 7.68 -0.57 26.24
C ASN A 341 8.11 -0.22 24.82
N VAL A 342 7.65 0.89 24.26
CA VAL A 342 7.92 1.28 22.86
C VAL A 342 8.45 2.71 22.84
N ARG A 343 9.62 2.90 22.26
CA ARG A 343 10.25 4.22 22.08
C ARG A 343 10.72 4.35 20.64
N GLY A 344 10.36 5.45 19.98
CA GLY A 344 10.84 5.77 18.64
C GLY A 344 11.87 6.89 18.69
N GLU A 345 12.81 6.86 17.76
CA GLU A 345 13.80 7.91 17.55
C GLU A 345 14.01 8.13 16.04
N VAL A 346 14.35 9.36 15.66
CA VAL A 346 14.75 9.75 14.30
C VAL A 346 16.19 10.22 14.37
N GLN A 347 17.07 9.62 13.58
CA GLN A 347 18.46 10.04 13.42
C GLN A 347 18.57 10.89 12.15
N TYR A 348 19.28 12.02 12.25
CA TYR A 348 19.51 12.99 11.16
C TYR A 348 20.99 13.11 10.85
#